data_AF-A0A946UCQ3-F1
#
_entry.id   AF-A0A946UCQ3-F1
#
_cell.length_a   1.000
_cell.length_b   1.000
_cell.length_c   1.000
_cell.angle_alpha   90.00
_cell.angle_beta   90.00
_cell.angle_gamma   90.00
#
_symmetry.space_group_name_H-M   'P 1'
#
loop_
_entity.id
_entity.type
_entity.pdbx_description
1 polymer ?
#
loop_
_entity_poly.entity_id
_entity_poly.type
_entity_poly.pdbx_seq_one_letter_code
_entity_poly.pdbx_strand_id
1 'polypeptide(L)'
;MKRWFYLALALLAILLWRDWRARPIEHPPGVLVHESPRQSAPATPGSFRLDEFILERRADFGVRARVLSREPYYLGMESDLSPVDLALGWGAMSDQAVLDRIDIRQGSRWYYTRYELPAPIPDGDIIRSSSNMHIIPANDLVRRTLKRVRAGQVINALGSLVDVDADGDSGFRWRTSMRRDDTGNGSCEIFYVEQLIIEGPS
;
A
#
# COMPACT_ATOMS: atom_id res chain seq x y z
N MET A 1 -35.39 19.91 -16.72
CA MET A 1 -34.06 20.45 -17.07
C MET A 1 -33.31 21.02 -15.86
N LYS A 2 -33.86 21.97 -15.08
CA LYS A 2 -33.17 22.53 -13.89
C LYS A 2 -32.73 21.50 -12.83
N ARG A 3 -33.57 20.49 -12.52
CA ARG A 3 -33.20 19.42 -11.56
C ARG A 3 -31.99 18.59 -11.99
N TRP A 4 -31.91 18.21 -13.26
CA TRP A 4 -30.78 17.49 -13.84
C TRP A 4 -29.50 18.34 -13.86
N PHE A 5 -29.64 19.65 -14.10
CA PHE A 5 -28.53 20.60 -13.99
C PHE A 5 -27.95 20.66 -12.58
N TYR A 6 -28.78 20.76 -11.53
CA TYR A 6 -28.28 20.76 -10.14
C TYR A 6 -27.67 19.42 -9.72
N LEU A 7 -28.22 18.29 -10.18
CA LEU A 7 -27.63 16.97 -9.94
C LEU A 7 -26.26 16.82 -10.62
N ALA A 8 -26.11 17.27 -11.86
CA ALA A 8 -24.83 17.28 -12.55
C ALA A 8 -23.80 18.19 -11.86
N LEU A 9 -24.24 19.37 -11.39
CA LEU A 9 -23.38 20.30 -10.65
C LEU A 9 -22.91 19.70 -9.32
N ALA A 10 -23.80 19.02 -8.59
CA ALA A 10 -23.47 18.34 -7.33
C ALA A 10 -22.50 17.18 -7.57
N LEU A 11 -22.72 16.37 -8.61
CA LEU A 11 -21.81 15.30 -9.00
C LEU A 11 -20.43 15.86 -9.37
N LEU A 12 -20.37 16.93 -10.17
CA LEU A 12 -19.11 17.58 -10.53
C LEU A 12 -18.39 18.13 -9.29
N ALA A 13 -19.10 18.77 -8.37
CA ALA A 13 -18.52 19.25 -7.11
C ALA A 13 -17.96 18.11 -6.25
N ILE A 14 -18.66 16.98 -6.17
CA ILE A 14 -18.19 15.77 -5.47
C ILE A 14 -16.92 15.23 -6.14
N LEU A 15 -16.89 15.15 -7.47
CA LEU A 15 -15.72 14.67 -8.21
C LEU A 15 -14.51 15.58 -8.02
N LEU A 16 -14.69 16.90 -8.13
CA LEU A 16 -13.63 17.90 -7.91
C LEU A 16 -13.13 17.88 -6.46
N TRP A 17 -14.02 17.75 -5.49
CA TRP A 17 -13.65 17.65 -4.07
C TRP A 17 -12.88 16.37 -3.78
N ARG A 18 -13.29 15.24 -4.38
CA ARG A 18 -12.59 13.95 -4.27
C ARG A 18 -11.19 14.06 -4.86
N ASP A 19 -11.07 14.67 -6.04
CA ASP A 19 -9.78 14.86 -6.72
C ASP A 19 -8.83 15.74 -5.90
N TRP A 20 -9.32 16.87 -5.38
CA TRP A 20 -8.53 17.75 -4.52
C TRP A 20 -8.04 17.05 -3.24
N ARG A 21 -8.87 16.22 -2.61
CA ARG A 21 -8.48 15.42 -1.44
C ARG A 21 -7.52 14.28 -1.76
N ALA A 22 -7.53 13.78 -2.99
CA ALA A 22 -6.66 12.71 -3.44
C ALA A 22 -5.28 13.20 -3.92
N ARG A 23 -5.09 14.52 -4.07
CA ARG A 23 -3.81 15.09 -4.53
C ARG A 23 -2.63 14.55 -3.72
N PRO A 24 -1.54 14.12 -4.37
CA PRO A 24 -0.33 13.74 -3.66
C PRO A 24 0.20 14.91 -2.80
N ILE A 25 0.85 14.57 -1.69
CA ILE A 25 1.64 15.53 -0.92
C ILE A 25 3.02 15.61 -1.54
N GLU A 26 3.38 16.81 -1.99
CA GLU A 26 4.73 17.13 -2.47
C GLU A 26 5.63 17.51 -1.30
N HIS A 27 6.89 17.09 -1.38
CA HIS A 27 7.93 17.41 -0.42
C HIS A 27 9.06 18.18 -1.11
N PRO A 28 9.96 18.85 -0.38
CA PRO A 28 11.22 19.31 -0.95
C PRO A 28 12.06 18.13 -1.48
N PRO A 29 12.97 18.38 -2.44
CA PRO A 29 13.98 17.40 -2.86
C PRO A 29 14.73 16.76 -1.69
N GLY A 30 14.94 15.45 -1.74
CA GLY A 30 15.66 14.68 -0.73
C GLY A 30 14.90 13.47 -0.20
N VAL A 31 15.66 12.49 0.32
CA VAL A 31 15.19 11.25 0.93
C VAL A 31 14.47 11.53 2.26
N LEU A 32 13.24 11.01 2.42
CA LEU A 32 12.44 11.19 3.64
C LEU A 32 12.56 10.01 4.62
N VAL A 33 12.85 8.82 4.08
CA VAL A 33 12.93 7.56 4.83
C VAL A 33 14.19 6.85 4.39
N HIS A 34 15.16 6.71 5.30
CA HIS A 34 16.45 6.11 4.98
C HIS A 34 16.48 4.61 5.29
N GLU A 35 15.68 4.19 6.25
CA GLU A 35 15.62 2.83 6.74
C GLU A 35 14.84 1.91 5.80
N SER A 36 15.34 0.68 5.65
CA SER A 36 14.58 -0.39 5.00
C SER A 36 13.57 -1.02 5.96
N PRO A 37 12.51 -1.68 5.44
CA PRO A 37 11.58 -2.45 6.26
C PRO A 37 12.31 -3.48 7.13
N ARG A 38 11.84 -3.61 8.37
CA ARG A 38 12.35 -4.59 9.33
C ARG A 38 11.51 -5.85 9.24
N GLN A 39 12.18 -6.98 9.17
CA GLN A 39 11.56 -8.30 9.14
C GLN A 39 12.32 -9.24 10.09
N SER A 40 11.59 -9.95 10.94
CA SER A 40 12.15 -10.95 11.86
C SER A 40 11.26 -12.18 11.92
N ALA A 41 11.78 -13.27 12.49
CA ALA A 41 10.95 -14.44 12.81
C ALA A 41 9.76 -14.00 13.69
N PRO A 42 8.58 -14.61 13.50
CA PRO A 42 7.39 -14.21 14.24
C PRO A 42 7.56 -14.51 15.72
N ALA A 43 7.37 -13.51 16.58
CA ALA A 43 7.45 -13.67 18.04
C ALA A 43 6.34 -14.61 18.56
N THR A 44 5.18 -14.62 17.89
CA THR A 44 4.10 -15.58 18.12
C THR A 44 3.80 -16.34 16.83
N PRO A 45 4.45 -17.49 16.60
CA PRO A 45 4.17 -18.35 15.45
C PRO A 45 2.74 -18.91 15.52
N GLY A 46 2.17 -19.21 14.35
CA GLY A 46 0.90 -19.92 14.25
C GLY A 46 -0.12 -19.19 13.39
N SER A 47 -1.30 -19.83 13.27
CA SER A 47 -2.42 -19.32 12.51
C SER A 47 -3.53 -18.79 13.42
N PHE A 48 -4.31 -17.85 12.88
CA PHE A 48 -5.50 -17.31 13.53
C PHE A 48 -6.59 -17.09 12.50
N ARG A 49 -7.84 -17.16 12.96
CA ARG A 49 -9.00 -16.90 12.10
C ARG A 49 -9.31 -15.41 12.08
N LEU A 50 -9.55 -14.88 10.90
CA LEU A 50 -10.08 -13.54 10.65
C LEU A 50 -11.25 -13.68 9.68
N ASP A 51 -12.47 -13.50 10.18
CA ASP A 51 -13.70 -13.76 9.45
C ASP A 51 -13.71 -15.18 8.82
N GLU A 52 -13.92 -15.30 7.51
CA GLU A 52 -13.84 -16.55 6.75
C GLU A 52 -12.43 -16.94 6.30
N PHE A 53 -11.37 -16.35 6.87
CA PHE A 53 -9.98 -16.64 6.50
C PHE A 53 -9.16 -17.19 7.67
N ILE A 54 -8.20 -18.03 7.34
CA ILE A 54 -7.15 -18.50 8.23
C ILE A 54 -5.84 -17.83 7.79
N LEU A 55 -5.29 -17.00 8.68
CA LEU A 55 -4.04 -16.27 8.44
C LEU A 55 -2.91 -16.95 9.20
N GLU A 56 -1.84 -17.32 8.52
CA GLU A 56 -0.62 -17.88 9.12
C GLU A 56 0.48 -16.82 9.17
N ARG A 57 0.99 -16.52 10.37
CA ARG A 57 2.10 -15.57 10.53
C ARG A 57 3.41 -16.15 10.00
N ARG A 58 4.02 -15.45 9.05
CA ARG A 58 5.29 -15.83 8.42
C ARG A 58 6.47 -15.04 8.96
N ALA A 59 6.27 -13.76 9.30
CA ALA A 59 7.26 -12.90 9.92
C ALA A 59 6.62 -11.73 10.65
N ASP A 60 7.29 -11.24 11.69
CA ASP A 60 7.00 -9.90 12.22
C ASP A 60 7.59 -8.87 11.27
N PHE A 61 6.81 -7.83 10.99
CA PHE A 61 7.14 -6.86 9.95
C PHE A 61 6.81 -5.44 10.39
N GLY A 62 7.75 -4.55 10.14
CA GLY A 62 7.61 -3.14 10.42
C GLY A 62 8.20 -2.30 9.31
N VAL A 63 7.46 -1.30 8.85
CA VAL A 63 7.90 -0.42 7.78
C VAL A 63 7.54 1.02 8.12
N ARG A 64 8.56 1.89 8.07
CA ARG A 64 8.36 3.31 7.84
C ARG A 64 8.59 3.54 6.36
N ALA A 65 7.67 4.18 5.65
CA ALA A 65 7.79 4.38 4.21
C ALA A 65 6.97 5.58 3.74
N ARG A 66 7.39 6.16 2.63
CA ARG A 66 6.61 7.12 1.84
C ARG A 66 5.58 6.35 1.01
N VAL A 67 4.34 6.80 1.04
CA VAL A 67 3.26 6.28 0.21
C VAL A 67 3.43 6.85 -1.20
N LEU A 68 3.71 6.00 -2.16
CA LEU A 68 3.91 6.37 -3.56
C LEU A 68 2.58 6.42 -4.31
N SER A 69 1.73 5.44 -4.04
CA SER A 69 0.38 5.37 -4.57
C SER A 69 -0.52 4.59 -3.60
N ARG A 70 -1.83 4.72 -3.81
CA ARG A 70 -2.87 4.02 -3.05
C ARG A 70 -3.97 3.57 -4.00
N GLU A 71 -4.27 2.27 -4.02
CA GLU A 71 -5.35 1.71 -4.81
C GLU A 71 -6.40 1.03 -3.91
N PRO A 72 -7.63 1.58 -3.82
CA PRO A 72 -8.72 0.96 -3.10
C PRO A 72 -9.43 -0.09 -3.95
N TYR A 73 -9.75 -1.24 -3.35
CA TYR A 73 -10.51 -2.31 -3.99
C TYR A 73 -11.85 -2.52 -3.29
N TYR A 74 -12.88 -2.86 -4.08
CA TYR A 74 -14.26 -2.96 -3.60
C TYR A 74 -14.98 -4.26 -4.01
N LEU A 75 -14.32 -5.10 -4.82
CA LEU A 75 -14.92 -6.31 -5.41
C LEU A 75 -13.95 -7.48 -5.26
N GLY A 76 -14.48 -8.67 -4.99
CA GLY A 76 -13.70 -9.89 -4.83
C GLY A 76 -13.32 -10.17 -3.38
N MET A 77 -13.11 -11.45 -3.08
CA MET A 77 -12.82 -11.96 -1.74
C MET A 77 -11.53 -11.36 -1.16
N GLU A 78 -10.54 -11.09 -2.01
CA GLU A 78 -9.30 -10.41 -1.63
C GLU A 78 -9.53 -8.97 -1.16
N SER A 79 -10.61 -8.32 -1.60
CA SER A 79 -10.95 -6.94 -1.24
C SER A 79 -11.58 -6.83 0.14
N ASP A 80 -12.31 -7.86 0.58
CA ASP A 80 -12.87 -7.91 1.92
C ASP A 80 -11.76 -8.00 2.96
N LEU A 81 -10.72 -8.78 2.64
CA LEU A 81 -9.52 -8.96 3.45
C LEU A 81 -8.52 -7.80 3.33
N SER A 82 -8.11 -7.45 2.11
CA SER A 82 -7.20 -6.33 1.78
C SER A 82 -7.96 -5.26 0.98
N PRO A 83 -8.62 -4.29 1.65
CA PRO A 83 -9.43 -3.28 0.96
C PRO A 83 -8.60 -2.21 0.25
N VAL A 84 -7.31 -2.09 0.55
CA VAL A 84 -6.42 -1.08 -0.03
C VAL A 84 -5.03 -1.68 -0.18
N ASP A 85 -4.46 -1.54 -1.37
CA ASP A 85 -3.04 -1.77 -1.59
C ASP A 85 -2.28 -0.45 -1.56
N LEU A 86 -1.08 -0.47 -0.99
CA LEU A 86 -0.19 0.69 -0.95
C LEU A 86 1.10 0.37 -1.71
N ALA A 87 1.44 1.21 -2.68
CA ALA A 87 2.81 1.26 -3.19
C ALA A 87 3.62 2.10 -2.21
N LEU A 88 4.62 1.49 -1.57
CA LEU A 88 5.45 2.09 -0.54
C LEU A 88 6.89 2.21 -1.03
N GLY A 89 7.55 3.32 -0.69
CA GLY A 89 8.94 3.61 -1.01
C GLY A 89 9.73 4.03 0.22
N TRP A 90 10.94 3.50 0.33
CA TRP A 90 11.98 3.89 1.28
C TRP A 90 13.26 4.19 0.52
N GLY A 91 14.33 4.64 1.18
CA GLY A 91 15.59 4.98 0.53
C GLY A 91 15.40 5.91 -0.67
N ALA A 92 15.95 5.52 -1.83
CA ALA A 92 15.87 6.29 -3.07
C ALA A 92 14.43 6.54 -3.55
N MET A 93 13.50 5.61 -3.30
CA MET A 93 12.09 5.76 -3.67
C MET A 93 11.29 6.57 -2.65
N SER A 94 11.93 7.14 -1.62
CA SER A 94 11.32 8.19 -0.80
C SER A 94 11.75 9.61 -1.22
N ASP A 95 12.73 9.73 -2.11
CA ASP A 95 13.27 11.02 -2.56
C ASP A 95 12.34 11.72 -3.55
N GLN A 96 11.95 12.95 -3.26
CA GLN A 96 11.12 13.74 -4.18
C GLN A 96 11.79 13.93 -5.55
N ALA A 97 13.09 14.21 -5.60
CA ALA A 97 13.78 14.49 -6.87
C ALA A 97 13.78 13.29 -7.83
N VAL A 98 13.73 12.08 -7.26
CA VAL A 98 13.57 10.83 -8.01
C VAL A 98 12.11 10.68 -8.45
N LEU A 99 11.17 10.83 -7.52
CA LEU A 99 9.74 10.62 -7.76
C LEU A 99 9.12 11.63 -8.73
N ASP A 100 9.64 12.86 -8.81
CA ASP A 100 9.23 13.87 -9.80
C ASP A 100 9.45 13.40 -11.25
N ARG A 101 10.31 12.39 -11.44
CA ARG A 101 10.66 11.81 -12.74
C ARG A 101 10.08 10.42 -12.97
N ILE A 102 9.28 9.90 -12.04
CA ILE A 102 8.65 8.57 -12.14
C ILE A 102 7.13 8.71 -12.04
N ASP A 103 6.42 8.29 -13.09
CA ASP A 103 4.98 8.04 -13.06
C ASP A 103 4.72 6.67 -12.41
N ILE A 104 3.99 6.68 -11.29
CA ILE A 104 3.66 5.50 -10.50
C ILE A 104 2.16 5.25 -10.58
N ARG A 105 1.78 4.05 -11.00
CA ARG A 105 0.37 3.64 -11.10
C ARG A 105 0.17 2.32 -10.38
N GLN A 106 -1.02 2.12 -9.82
CA GLN A 106 -1.44 0.85 -9.24
C GLN A 106 -2.69 0.34 -9.96
N GLY A 107 -2.86 -0.98 -9.94
CA GLY A 107 -4.03 -1.66 -10.49
C GLY A 107 -3.84 -3.16 -10.50
N SER A 108 -4.95 -3.91 -10.53
CA SER A 108 -4.95 -5.38 -10.58
C SER A 108 -4.09 -6.05 -9.50
N ARG A 109 -3.95 -5.43 -8.32
CA ARG A 109 -3.09 -5.85 -7.20
C ARG A 109 -1.58 -5.71 -7.44
N TRP A 110 -1.18 -4.81 -8.35
CA TRP A 110 0.21 -4.50 -8.69
C TRP A 110 0.46 -2.99 -8.72
N TYR A 111 1.74 -2.62 -8.78
CA TYR A 111 2.16 -1.28 -9.14
C TYR A 111 3.13 -1.31 -10.33
N TYR A 112 3.18 -0.19 -11.04
CA TYR A 112 3.98 -0.01 -12.25
C TYR A 112 4.68 1.34 -12.19
N THR A 113 5.93 1.36 -12.62
CA THR A 113 6.75 2.58 -12.75
C THR A 113 7.01 2.88 -14.21
N ARG A 114 6.92 4.15 -14.60
CA ARG A 114 7.29 4.63 -15.94
C ARG A 114 8.08 5.93 -15.81
N TYR A 115 9.12 6.09 -16.62
CA TYR A 115 9.93 7.31 -16.62
C TYR A 115 10.49 7.56 -18.02
N GLU A 116 10.91 8.80 -18.27
CA GLU A 116 11.64 9.17 -19.49
C GLU A 116 13.12 8.80 -19.36
N LEU A 117 13.76 8.43 -20.48
CA LEU A 117 15.19 8.12 -20.50
C LEU A 117 16.03 9.41 -20.55
N PRO A 118 17.17 9.46 -19.84
CA PRO A 118 17.73 8.40 -19.01
C PRO A 118 16.98 8.24 -17.68
N ALA A 119 16.90 6.99 -17.20
CA ALA A 119 16.25 6.65 -15.94
C ALA A 119 16.77 7.52 -14.78
N PRO A 120 15.89 7.98 -13.87
CA PRO A 120 16.30 8.85 -12.76
C PRO A 120 17.23 8.13 -11.77
N ILE A 121 17.03 6.83 -11.59
CA ILE A 121 17.89 5.89 -10.86
C ILE A 121 17.88 4.51 -11.55
N PRO A 122 18.86 3.63 -11.30
CA PRO A 122 18.82 2.26 -11.81
C PRO A 122 17.57 1.49 -11.39
N ASP A 123 17.00 0.66 -12.27
CA ASP A 123 15.80 -0.14 -11.96
C ASP A 123 15.97 -1.04 -10.73
N GLY A 124 17.16 -1.60 -10.53
CA GLY A 124 17.46 -2.39 -9.34
C GLY A 124 17.33 -1.61 -8.03
N ASP A 125 17.52 -0.28 -8.08
CA ASP A 125 17.36 0.59 -6.91
C ASP A 125 15.89 0.94 -6.69
N ILE A 126 15.10 1.08 -7.75
CA ILE A 126 13.62 1.17 -7.67
C ILE A 126 13.08 -0.09 -6.97
N ILE A 127 13.45 -1.27 -7.47
CA ILE A 127 12.97 -2.57 -6.96
C ILE A 127 13.35 -2.77 -5.49
N ARG A 128 14.61 -2.51 -5.11
CA ARG A 128 15.06 -2.70 -3.72
C ARG A 128 14.52 -1.67 -2.72
N SER A 129 14.02 -0.56 -3.24
CA SER A 129 13.60 0.59 -2.44
C SER A 129 12.09 0.79 -2.43
N SER A 130 11.31 -0.07 -3.10
CA SER A 130 9.86 0.05 -3.12
C SER A 130 9.15 -1.28 -3.27
N SER A 131 7.94 -1.37 -2.74
CA SER A 131 7.08 -2.54 -2.92
C SER A 131 5.59 -2.18 -2.90
N ASN A 132 4.77 -3.05 -3.49
CA ASN A 132 3.33 -3.03 -3.37
C ASN A 132 2.89 -3.99 -2.26
N MET A 133 2.22 -3.46 -1.25
CA MET A 133 1.77 -4.23 -0.09
C MET A 133 0.24 -4.28 -0.03
N HIS A 134 -0.29 -5.47 0.17
CA HIS A 134 -1.71 -5.73 0.42
C HIS A 134 -1.99 -5.53 1.91
N ILE A 135 -2.75 -4.49 2.25
CA ILE A 135 -2.95 -4.11 3.65
C ILE A 135 -4.21 -4.76 4.21
N ILE A 136 -4.02 -5.71 5.13
CA ILE A 136 -5.10 -6.32 5.92
C ILE A 136 -5.20 -5.59 7.27
N PRO A 137 -6.23 -4.78 7.51
CA PRO A 137 -6.36 -4.05 8.78
C PRO A 137 -6.77 -4.99 9.92
N ALA A 138 -5.96 -5.08 10.98
CA ALA A 138 -6.26 -5.90 12.16
C ALA A 138 -7.47 -5.46 12.97
N ASN A 139 -7.88 -4.19 12.82
CA ASN A 139 -8.97 -3.59 13.58
C ASN A 139 -9.52 -2.34 12.88
N ASP A 140 -10.66 -1.85 13.38
CA ASP A 140 -11.34 -0.68 12.82
C ASP A 140 -10.51 0.61 12.90
N LEU A 141 -9.62 0.75 13.88
CA LEU A 141 -8.75 1.92 13.97
C LEU A 141 -7.77 1.95 12.79
N VAL A 142 -7.09 0.83 12.52
CA VAL A 142 -6.21 0.68 11.35
C VAL A 142 -7.01 0.89 10.07
N ARG A 143 -8.19 0.27 9.94
CA ARG A 143 -9.07 0.43 8.77
C ARG A 143 -9.45 1.90 8.52
N ARG A 144 -9.80 2.65 9.57
CA ARG A 144 -10.13 4.09 9.45
C ARG A 144 -8.90 4.94 9.13
N THR A 145 -7.73 4.62 9.67
CA THR A 145 -6.49 5.33 9.34
C THR A 145 -6.06 5.06 7.90
N LEU A 146 -6.13 3.80 7.44
CA LEU A 146 -5.82 3.41 6.07
C LEU A 146 -6.68 4.13 5.02
N LYS A 147 -7.95 4.39 5.33
CA LYS A 147 -8.85 5.19 4.48
C LYS A 147 -8.42 6.66 4.34
N ARG A 148 -7.60 7.18 5.25
CA ARG A 148 -7.09 8.55 5.26
C ARG A 148 -5.70 8.68 4.65
N VAL A 149 -5.01 7.57 4.41
CA VAL A 149 -3.68 7.54 3.79
C VAL A 149 -3.78 8.13 2.38
N ARG A 150 -2.82 9.00 2.04
CA ARG A 150 -2.68 9.67 0.75
C ARG A 150 -1.28 9.46 0.20
N ALA A 151 -1.16 9.48 -1.12
CA ALA A 151 0.13 9.56 -1.79
C ALA A 151 0.95 10.76 -1.28
N GLY A 152 2.25 10.56 -1.14
CA GLY A 152 3.19 11.50 -0.55
C GLY A 152 3.31 11.41 0.98
N GLN A 153 2.36 10.85 1.72
CA GLN A 153 2.50 10.76 3.18
C GLN A 153 3.60 9.77 3.59
N VAL A 154 4.28 10.06 4.69
CA VAL A 154 5.08 9.06 5.39
C VAL A 154 4.19 8.34 6.39
N ILE A 155 4.23 7.01 6.37
CA ILE A 155 3.53 6.17 7.33
C ILE A 155 4.52 5.32 8.10
N ASN A 156 4.12 4.93 9.30
CA ASN A 156 4.75 3.87 10.07
C ASN A 156 3.71 2.78 10.33
N ALA A 157 3.99 1.56 9.88
CA ALA A 157 3.10 0.42 9.98
C ALA A 157 3.82 -0.76 10.64
N LEU A 158 3.14 -1.43 11.57
CA LEU A 158 3.64 -2.59 12.30
C LEU A 158 2.59 -3.72 12.27
N GLY A 159 3.07 -4.96 12.21
CA GLY A 159 2.26 -6.16 12.31
C GLY A 159 3.01 -7.38 11.80
N SER A 160 2.38 -8.19 10.95
CA SER A 160 2.96 -9.43 10.45
C SER A 160 2.74 -9.63 8.95
N LEU A 161 3.73 -10.23 8.29
CA LEU A 161 3.51 -10.84 6.97
C LEU A 161 2.77 -12.16 7.16
N VAL A 162 1.71 -12.37 6.38
CA VAL A 162 0.82 -13.53 6.55
C VAL A 162 0.57 -14.26 5.25
N ASP A 163 0.49 -15.58 5.33
CA ASP A 163 -0.20 -16.38 4.31
C ASP A 163 -1.69 -16.44 4.66
N VAL A 164 -2.55 -16.53 3.64
CA VAL A 164 -4.00 -16.55 3.79
C VAL A 164 -4.57 -17.78 3.10
N ASP A 165 -5.39 -18.53 3.81
CA ASP A 165 -6.25 -19.57 3.26
C ASP A 165 -7.71 -19.21 3.58
N ALA A 166 -8.64 -19.50 2.67
CA ALA A 166 -10.06 -19.43 3.02
C ALA A 166 -10.45 -20.59 3.95
N ASP A 167 -11.31 -20.30 4.91
CA ASP A 167 -11.91 -21.29 5.81
C ASP A 167 -13.08 -21.98 5.08
N GLY A 168 -12.77 -23.04 4.32
CA GLY A 168 -13.75 -23.86 3.60
C GLY A 168 -13.28 -24.35 2.23
N ASP A 169 -14.23 -24.82 1.42
CA ASP A 169 -13.95 -25.51 0.14
C ASP A 169 -13.70 -24.58 -1.05
N SER A 170 -13.59 -23.26 -0.85
CA SER A 170 -13.33 -22.32 -1.96
C SER A 170 -11.96 -22.52 -2.60
N GLY A 171 -11.02 -23.15 -1.88
CA GLY A 171 -9.65 -23.38 -2.34
C GLY A 171 -8.82 -22.10 -2.49
N PHE A 172 -9.33 -20.96 -2.04
CA PHE A 172 -8.61 -19.68 -2.10
C PHE A 172 -7.35 -19.74 -1.25
N ARG A 173 -6.21 -19.40 -1.86
CA ARG A 173 -4.91 -19.31 -1.22
C ARG A 173 -4.17 -18.09 -1.71
N TRP A 174 -3.65 -17.32 -0.78
CA TRP A 174 -2.80 -16.17 -1.04
C TRP A 174 -1.55 -16.29 -0.18
N ARG A 175 -0.38 -16.07 -0.79
CA ARG A 175 0.91 -16.27 -0.13
C ARG A 175 1.73 -15.00 -0.19
N THR A 176 2.34 -14.63 0.92
CA THR A 176 3.12 -13.40 1.05
C THR A 176 4.53 -13.57 0.51
N SER A 177 5.07 -12.54 -0.14
CA SER A 177 6.51 -12.48 -0.36
C SER A 177 7.27 -12.30 0.95
N MET A 178 8.39 -13.03 1.08
CA MET A 178 9.34 -12.92 2.19
C MET A 178 10.67 -12.26 1.77
N ARG A 179 10.80 -11.85 0.50
CA ARG A 179 12.02 -11.30 -0.10
C ARG A 179 11.77 -9.88 -0.62
N ARG A 180 12.75 -8.98 -0.52
CA ARG A 180 12.59 -7.58 -0.96
C ARG A 180 13.27 -7.26 -2.30
N ASP A 181 13.73 -8.29 -2.99
CA ASP A 181 14.42 -8.23 -4.28
C ASP A 181 13.69 -9.02 -5.38
N ASP A 182 12.50 -9.55 -5.10
CA ASP A 182 11.71 -10.31 -6.04
C ASP A 182 10.76 -9.42 -6.85
N THR A 183 10.44 -9.88 -8.05
CA THR A 183 9.49 -9.21 -8.95
C THR A 183 8.57 -10.26 -9.59
N GLY A 184 7.39 -9.83 -10.02
CA GLY A 184 6.42 -10.71 -10.68
C GLY A 184 5.47 -11.43 -9.73
N ASN A 185 4.76 -12.45 -10.23
CA ASN A 185 3.66 -13.08 -9.51
C ASN A 185 4.13 -13.68 -8.16
N GLY A 186 3.57 -13.23 -7.04
CA GLY A 186 3.98 -13.64 -5.70
C GLY A 186 5.06 -12.78 -5.03
N SER A 187 5.49 -11.67 -5.63
CA SER A 187 6.46 -10.73 -5.03
C SER A 187 5.85 -9.72 -4.05
N CYS A 188 4.52 -9.64 -3.98
CA CYS A 188 3.85 -8.66 -3.11
C CYS A 188 3.74 -9.18 -1.67
N GLU A 189 3.93 -8.29 -0.71
CA GLU A 189 3.72 -8.60 0.70
C GLU A 189 2.23 -8.57 1.04
N ILE A 190 1.76 -9.58 1.78
CA ILE A 190 0.44 -9.57 2.40
C ILE A 190 0.65 -9.18 3.87
N PHE A 191 0.31 -7.95 4.20
CA PHE A 191 0.66 -7.34 5.46
C PHE A 191 -0.57 -7.20 6.36
N TYR A 192 -0.64 -8.04 7.39
CA TYR A 192 -1.58 -7.88 8.49
C TYR A 192 -1.10 -6.77 9.41
N VAL A 193 -1.76 -5.61 9.35
CA VAL A 193 -1.34 -4.38 10.02
C VAL A 193 -2.10 -4.20 11.32
N GLU A 194 -1.35 -4.24 12.42
CA GLU A 194 -1.84 -4.08 13.79
C GLU A 194 -1.78 -2.62 14.24
N GLN A 195 -0.79 -1.88 13.76
CA GLN A 195 -0.63 -0.44 14.01
C GLN A 195 -0.32 0.29 12.72
N LEU A 196 -0.98 1.42 12.50
CA LEU A 196 -0.75 2.31 11.36
C LEU A 196 -0.81 3.76 11.83
N ILE A 197 0.30 4.47 11.64
CA ILE A 197 0.46 5.88 11.98
C ILE A 197 0.79 6.64 10.69
N ILE A 198 0.08 7.73 10.46
CA ILE A 198 0.42 8.71 9.42
C ILE A 198 1.27 9.77 10.11
N GLU A 199 2.50 9.96 9.67
CA GLU A 199 3.36 11.01 10.21
C GLU A 199 2.82 12.39 9.81
N GLY A 200 2.86 13.34 10.73
CA GLY A 200 2.44 14.72 10.46
C GLY A 200 3.31 15.36 9.37
N PRO A 201 2.83 16.40 8.69
CA PRO A 201 3.66 17.16 7.76
C PRO A 201 4.85 17.77 8.53
N SER A 202 6.06 17.48 8.06
CA SER A 202 7.30 18.16 8.46
C SER A 202 7.30 19.61 8.00
#